data_AF-A0A257MEB3-F1
#
_entry.id   AF-A0A257MEB3-F1
#
_cell.length_a   1.000
_cell.length_b   1.000
_cell.length_c   1.000
_cell.angle_alpha   90.00
_cell.angle_beta   90.00
_cell.angle_gamma   90.00
#
_symmetry.space_group_name_H-M   'P 1'
#
loop_
_entity.id
_entity.type
_entity.pdbx_description
1 polymer ?
#
loop_
_entity_poly.entity_id
_entity_poly.type
_entity_poly.pdbx_seq_one_letter_code
_entity_poly.pdbx_strand_id
1 'polypeptide(L)'
;SISSTPLPVPQLEMHLQRPVSDQPEADPPPSEIVQAMSRLMLYRMQERARTEIEKGNVEAGTRQLQILAANLLTQGERSLAQTIMLEVNRVQEEKGISDEGGKKMKYGTRALFLVPPKKELVK
;
A
#
# COMPACT_ATOMS: atom_id res chain seq x y z
N SER A 1 -41.82 16.00 -50.35
CA SER A 1 -40.73 16.34 -49.42
C SER A 1 -41.35 16.62 -48.06
N ILE A 2 -41.10 15.77 -47.05
CA ILE A 2 -41.67 15.96 -45.71
C ILE A 2 -40.64 16.76 -44.90
N SER A 3 -41.01 17.98 -44.51
CA SER A 3 -40.19 18.87 -43.69
C SER A 3 -40.24 18.40 -42.24
N SER A 4 -39.10 18.00 -41.66
CA SER A 4 -38.96 17.67 -40.25
C SER A 4 -38.58 18.91 -39.45
N THR A 5 -39.56 19.59 -38.86
CA THR A 5 -39.30 20.59 -37.82
C THR A 5 -39.09 19.89 -36.48
N PRO A 6 -37.89 19.98 -35.85
CA PRO A 6 -37.69 19.37 -34.54
C PRO A 6 -38.52 20.09 -33.49
N LEU A 7 -39.32 19.34 -32.73
CA LEU A 7 -40.06 19.88 -31.58
C LEU A 7 -39.07 20.33 -30.50
N PRO A 8 -39.28 21.50 -29.85
CA PRO A 8 -38.43 21.94 -28.77
C PRO A 8 -38.57 20.99 -27.58
N VAL A 9 -37.44 20.48 -27.09
CA VAL A 9 -37.41 19.61 -25.91
C VAL A 9 -37.78 20.47 -24.68
N PRO A 10 -38.81 20.09 -23.90
CA PRO A 10 -39.18 20.86 -22.71
C PRO A 10 -38.06 20.81 -21.66
N GLN A 11 -37.91 21.90 -20.91
CA GLN A 11 -36.94 21.97 -19.82
C GLN A 11 -37.37 21.03 -18.69
N LEU A 12 -36.53 20.05 -18.37
CA LEU A 12 -36.78 19.13 -17.27
C LEU A 12 -36.24 19.76 -15.97
N GLU A 13 -37.12 20.23 -15.10
CA GLU A 13 -36.73 20.66 -13.77
C GLU A 13 -36.41 19.43 -12.90
N MET A 14 -35.12 19.15 -12.72
CA MET A 14 -34.66 18.04 -11.90
C MET A 14 -34.64 18.47 -10.43
N HIS A 15 -35.51 17.87 -9.62
CA HIS A 15 -35.46 18.02 -8.17
C HIS A 15 -34.76 16.80 -7.56
N LEU A 16 -33.52 16.97 -7.12
CA LEU A 16 -32.71 15.91 -6.51
C LEU A 16 -32.80 16.01 -4.99
N GLN A 17 -33.27 14.95 -4.35
CA GLN A 17 -33.27 14.79 -2.90
C GLN A 17 -32.54 13.50 -2.53
N ARG A 18 -31.70 13.54 -1.50
CA ARG A 18 -31.05 12.36 -0.92
C ARG A 18 -31.35 12.33 0.58
N PRO A 19 -32.06 11.32 1.09
CA PRO A 19 -32.25 11.17 2.53
C PRO A 19 -30.89 10.95 3.19
N VAL A 20 -30.65 11.64 4.30
CA VAL A 20 -29.46 11.45 5.14
C VAL A 20 -29.85 10.67 6.39
N SER A 21 -28.94 9.85 6.89
CA SER A 21 -29.10 9.06 8.10
C SER A 21 -27.94 9.37 9.04
N ASP A 22 -28.22 9.55 10.32
CA ASP A 22 -27.18 9.66 11.38
C ASP A 22 -26.57 8.28 11.73
N GLN A 23 -27.11 7.21 11.15
CA GLN A 23 -26.61 5.84 11.24
C GLN A 23 -25.97 5.47 9.89
N PRO A 24 -24.64 5.58 9.74
CA PRO A 24 -23.97 5.16 8.52
C PRO A 24 -24.02 3.63 8.38
N GLU A 25 -24.29 3.12 7.18
CA GLU A 25 -24.12 1.71 6.86
C GLU A 25 -22.65 1.31 7.06
N ALA A 26 -22.44 0.20 7.78
CA ALA A 26 -21.11 -0.33 8.10
C ALA A 26 -20.54 -1.15 6.93
N ASP A 27 -20.63 -0.61 5.71
CA ASP A 27 -20.05 -1.27 4.55
C ASP A 27 -18.53 -1.37 4.70
N PRO A 28 -17.94 -2.54 4.36
CA PRO A 28 -16.50 -2.69 4.43
C PRO A 28 -15.82 -1.69 3.48
N PRO A 29 -14.67 -1.12 3.86
CA PRO A 29 -13.96 -0.19 3.01
C PRO A 29 -13.53 -0.87 1.69
N PRO A 30 -13.45 -0.11 0.58
CA PRO A 30 -12.93 -0.63 -0.68
C PRO A 30 -11.58 -1.31 -0.51
N SER A 31 -11.44 -2.50 -1.09
CA SER A 31 -10.24 -3.34 -0.96
C SER A 31 -8.97 -2.62 -1.41
N GLU A 32 -9.09 -1.75 -2.41
CA GLU A 32 -8.02 -0.94 -2.99
C GLU A 32 -7.42 0.02 -1.96
N ILE A 33 -8.27 0.60 -1.11
CA ILE A 33 -7.83 1.51 -0.05
C ILE A 33 -7.09 0.71 1.02
N VAL A 34 -7.63 -0.45 1.42
CA VAL A 34 -6.99 -1.34 2.41
C VAL A 34 -5.61 -1.79 1.92
N GLN A 35 -5.50 -2.19 0.65
CA GLN A 35 -4.24 -2.61 0.04
C GLN A 35 -3.24 -1.44 -0.08
N ALA A 36 -3.69 -0.26 -0.51
CA ALA A 36 -2.84 0.93 -0.58
C ALA A 36 -2.30 1.32 0.80
N MET A 37 -3.15 1.29 1.83
CA MET A 37 -2.75 1.54 3.22
C MET A 37 -1.74 0.50 3.73
N SER A 38 -1.95 -0.77 3.42
CA SER A 38 -1.00 -1.84 3.75
C SER A 38 0.39 -1.56 3.16
N ARG A 39 0.47 -1.21 1.87
CA ARG A 39 1.72 -0.85 1.18
C ARG A 39 2.38 0.39 1.78
N LEU A 40 1.60 1.42 2.13
CA LEU A 40 2.08 2.59 2.84
C LEU A 40 2.71 2.22 4.19
N MET A 41 2.07 1.33 4.94
CA MET A 41 2.57 0.88 6.23
C MET A 41 3.88 0.10 6.11
N LEU A 42 4.06 -0.73 5.07
CA LEU A 42 5.33 -1.41 4.79
C LEU A 42 6.47 -0.40 4.56
N TYR A 43 6.24 0.62 3.72
CA TYR A 43 7.23 1.66 3.47
C TYR A 43 7.59 2.44 4.75
N ARG A 44 6.58 2.79 5.56
CA ARG A 44 6.82 3.48 6.84
C ARG A 44 7.57 2.61 7.85
N MET A 45 7.27 1.31 7.89
CA MET A 45 7.97 0.35 8.76
C MET A 45 9.45 0.24 8.37
N GLN A 46 9.74 0.17 7.06
CA GLN A 46 11.10 0.17 6.55
C GLN A 46 11.88 1.44 6.98
N GLU A 47 11.29 2.63 6.82
CA GLU A 47 11.98 3.89 7.16
C GLU A 47 12.23 4.03 8.66
N ARG A 48 11.27 3.60 9.49
CA ARG A 48 11.45 3.56 10.94
C ARG A 48 12.57 2.60 11.33
N ALA A 49 12.59 1.40 10.76
CA ALA A 49 13.63 0.42 11.07
C ALA A 49 15.03 0.94 10.71
N ARG A 50 15.15 1.59 9.55
CA ARG A 50 16.37 2.26 9.12
C ARG A 50 16.78 3.36 10.11
N THR A 51 15.85 4.22 10.51
CA THR A 51 16.09 5.30 11.46
C THR A 51 16.59 4.77 12.81
N GLU A 52 16.03 3.66 13.29
CA GLU A 52 16.48 3.03 14.53
C GLU A 52 17.89 2.43 14.41
N ILE A 53 18.22 1.80 13.29
CA ILE A 53 19.59 1.31 13.02
C ILE A 53 20.59 2.46 12.95
N GLU A 54 20.25 3.56 12.27
CA GLU A 54 21.10 4.76 12.16
C GLU A 54 21.35 5.43 13.52
N LYS A 55 20.42 5.32 14.48
CA LYS A 55 20.59 5.77 15.88
C LYS A 55 21.42 4.81 16.74
N GLY A 56 21.81 3.65 16.21
CA GLY A 56 22.50 2.59 16.96
C GLY A 56 21.56 1.60 17.67
N ASN A 57 20.23 1.75 17.54
CA ASN A 57 19.24 0.82 18.09
C ASN A 57 19.07 -0.41 17.18
N VAL A 58 20.16 -1.15 16.97
CA VAL A 58 20.25 -2.27 16.01
C VAL A 58 19.22 -3.36 16.30
N GLU A 59 19.02 -3.73 17.56
CA GLU A 59 18.05 -4.77 17.94
C GLU A 59 16.61 -4.37 17.60
N ALA A 60 16.23 -3.13 17.93
CA ALA A 60 14.89 -2.62 17.64
C ALA A 60 14.63 -2.52 16.12
N GLY A 61 15.61 -2.03 15.36
CA GLY A 61 15.50 -1.91 13.91
C GLY A 61 15.46 -3.26 13.20
N THR A 62 16.32 -4.21 13.58
CA THR A 62 16.32 -5.57 12.99
C THR A 62 15.03 -6.31 13.28
N ARG A 63 14.45 -6.17 14.49
CA ARG A 63 13.13 -6.71 14.81
C ARG A 63 12.03 -6.13 13.93
N GLN A 64 12.05 -4.83 13.66
CA GLN A 64 11.11 -4.19 12.73
C GLN A 64 11.28 -4.71 11.30
N LEU A 65 12.52 -4.92 10.85
CA LEU A 65 12.80 -5.51 9.53
C LEU A 65 12.33 -6.97 9.42
N GLN A 66 12.42 -7.77 10.48
CA GLN A 66 11.86 -9.12 10.50
C GLN A 66 10.34 -9.12 10.36
N ILE A 67 9.65 -8.21 11.07
CA ILE A 67 8.20 -8.03 10.93
C ILE A 67 7.84 -7.57 9.51
N LEU A 68 8.63 -6.66 8.93
CA LEU A 68 8.46 -6.20 7.55
C LEU A 68 8.59 -7.37 6.56
N ALA A 69 9.62 -8.20 6.70
CA ALA A 69 9.83 -9.38 5.86
C ALA A 69 8.68 -10.40 5.99
N ALA A 70 8.18 -10.64 7.20
CA ALA A 70 7.03 -11.51 7.43
C ALA A 70 5.77 -11.00 6.71
N ASN A 71 5.48 -9.70 6.81
CA ASN A 71 4.34 -9.09 6.09
C ASN A 71 4.51 -9.13 4.57
N LEU A 72 5.74 -8.99 4.06
CA LEU A 72 6.00 -9.12 2.62
C LEU A 72 5.78 -10.56 2.13
N LEU A 73 6.15 -11.57 2.93
CA LEU A 73 5.88 -12.96 2.62
C LEU A 73 4.38 -13.25 2.53
N THR A 74 3.57 -12.72 3.46
CA THR A 74 2.09 -12.91 3.42
C THR A 74 1.47 -12.24 2.19
N GLN A 75 2.04 -11.14 1.70
CA GLN A 75 1.62 -10.46 0.46
C GLN A 75 2.16 -11.12 -0.83
N GLY A 76 3.01 -12.13 -0.69
CA GLY A 76 3.61 -12.87 -1.81
C GLY A 76 4.88 -12.23 -2.39
N GLU A 77 5.44 -11.20 -1.74
CA GLU A 77 6.65 -10.48 -2.13
C GLU A 77 7.93 -11.19 -1.66
N ARG A 78 8.10 -12.45 -2.09
CA ARG A 78 9.10 -13.39 -1.57
C ARG A 78 10.55 -12.92 -1.77
N SER A 79 10.88 -12.39 -2.93
CA SER A 79 12.23 -11.95 -3.27
C SER A 79 12.67 -10.75 -2.43
N LEU A 80 11.76 -9.78 -2.24
CA LEU A 80 12.01 -8.62 -1.39
C LEU A 80 12.14 -9.03 0.08
N ALA A 81 11.27 -9.92 0.56
CA ALA A 81 11.34 -10.44 1.92
C ALA A 81 12.68 -11.14 2.20
N GLN A 82 13.15 -12.00 1.28
CA GLN A 82 14.47 -12.65 1.41
C GLN A 82 15.60 -11.62 1.46
N THR A 83 15.54 -10.60 0.60
CA THR A 83 16.54 -9.52 0.59
C THR A 83 16.60 -8.80 1.95
N ILE A 84 15.45 -8.51 2.55
CA ILE A 84 15.38 -7.88 3.88
C ILE A 84 15.93 -8.82 4.96
N MET A 85 15.63 -10.12 4.90
CA MET A 85 16.15 -11.09 5.89
C MET A 85 17.67 -11.24 5.82
N LEU A 86 18.24 -11.24 4.61
CA LEU A 86 19.70 -11.22 4.45
C LEU A 86 20.31 -9.95 5.05
N GLU A 87 19.67 -8.81 4.83
CA GLU A 87 20.13 -7.54 5.39
C GLU A 87 20.01 -7.52 6.92
N VAL A 88 18.96 -8.13 7.50
CA VAL A 88 18.83 -8.28 8.96
C VAL A 88 20.04 -8.99 9.56
N ASN A 89 20.44 -10.12 8.98
CA ASN A 89 21.59 -10.88 9.48
C ASN A 89 22.88 -10.03 9.40
N ARG A 90 23.07 -9.33 8.28
CA ARG A 90 24.22 -8.45 8.06
C ARG A 90 24.26 -7.29 9.06
N VAL A 91 23.12 -6.65 9.30
CA VAL A 91 23.00 -5.54 10.26
C VAL A 91 23.30 -5.99 11.70
N GLN A 92 22.98 -7.23 12.05
CA GLN A 92 23.32 -7.78 13.37
C GLN A 92 24.83 -7.96 13.55
N GLU A 93 25.55 -8.32 12.48
CA GLU A 93 27.02 -8.48 12.50
C GLU A 93 27.76 -7.14 12.37
N GLU A 94 27.37 -6.30 11.43
CA GLU A 94 28.09 -5.08 11.04
C GLU A 94 27.54 -3.79 11.67
N LYS A 95 26.43 -3.86 12.42
CA LYS A 95 25.73 -2.72 13.07
C LYS A 95 25.29 -1.61 12.10
N GLY A 96 25.10 -1.93 10.82
CA GLY A 96 24.67 -0.96 9.81
C GLY A 96 24.09 -1.60 8.54
N ILE A 97 23.21 -0.88 7.85
CA ILE A 97 22.62 -1.31 6.58
C ILE A 97 23.62 -1.09 5.44
N SER A 98 23.73 -2.05 4.52
CA SER A 98 24.55 -1.93 3.31
C SER A 98 23.94 -0.93 2.35
N ASP A 99 24.78 -0.23 1.59
CA ASP A 99 24.30 0.64 0.51
C ASP A 99 23.45 -0.11 -0.52
N GLU A 100 23.84 -1.35 -0.84
CA GLU A 100 23.12 -2.19 -1.80
C GLU A 100 21.79 -2.68 -1.23
N GLY A 101 21.78 -3.24 -0.02
CA GLY A 101 20.58 -3.71 0.67
C GLY A 101 19.61 -2.57 0.95
N GLY A 102 20.10 -1.42 1.43
CA GLY A 102 19.30 -0.22 1.63
C GLY A 102 18.61 0.26 0.35
N LYS A 103 19.32 0.23 -0.80
CA LYS A 103 18.72 0.54 -2.11
C LYS A 103 17.67 -0.50 -2.50
N LYS A 104 17.98 -1.80 -2.41
CA LYS A 104 17.03 -2.88 -2.75
C LYS A 104 15.77 -2.80 -1.90
N MET A 105 15.89 -2.55 -0.60
CA MET A 105 14.77 -2.35 0.30
C MET A 105 13.93 -1.15 -0.11
N LYS A 106 14.56 0.02 -0.29
CA LYS A 106 13.89 1.28 -0.63
C LYS A 106 13.14 1.20 -1.96
N TYR A 107 13.78 0.68 -3.00
CA TYR A 107 13.16 0.60 -4.32
C TYR A 107 12.20 -0.57 -4.43
N GLY A 108 12.46 -1.67 -3.72
CA GLY A 108 11.54 -2.80 -3.65
C GLY A 108 10.21 -2.43 -3.00
N THR A 109 10.24 -1.75 -1.84
CA THR A 109 9.00 -1.30 -1.18
C THR A 109 8.28 -0.21 -1.98
N ARG A 110 9.01 0.68 -2.67
CA ARG A 110 8.43 1.68 -3.57
C ARG A 110 7.75 1.07 -4.80
N ALA A 111 8.33 0.00 -5.35
CA ALA A 111 7.74 -0.69 -6.49
C ALA A 111 6.34 -1.24 -6.18
N LEU A 112 6.05 -1.58 -4.91
CA LEU A 112 4.72 -2.04 -4.49
C LEU A 112 3.62 -1.03 -4.78
N PHE A 113 3.90 0.28 -4.83
CA PHE A 113 2.88 1.28 -5.20
C PHE A 113 2.57 1.32 -6.69
N LEU A 114 3.51 0.85 -7.53
CA LEU A 114 3.38 0.87 -9.00
C LEU A 114 2.67 -0.36 -9.53
N VAL A 115 2.69 -1.47 -8.77
CA VAL A 115 2.01 -2.70 -9.15
C VAL A 115 0.51 -2.55 -8.87
N PRO A 116 -0.39 -2.77 -9.84
CA PRO A 116 -1.82 -2.75 -9.55
C PRO A 116 -2.16 -3.78 -8.45
N PRO A 117 -3.18 -3.53 -7.61
CA PRO A 117 -3.66 -4.52 -6.66
C PRO A 117 -3.92 -5.84 -7.40
N LYS A 118 -3.38 -6.96 -6.90
CA LYS A 118 -3.71 -8.28 -7.48
C LYS A 118 -5.22 -8.42 -7.33
N LYS A 119 -5.94 -8.50 -8.46
CA LYS A 119 -7.38 -8.79 -8.43
C LYS A 119 -7.53 -10.14 -7.75
N GLU A 120 -8.04 -10.13 -6.52
CA GLU A 120 -8.51 -11.37 -5.92
C GLU A 120 -9.68 -11.83 -6.79
N LEU A 121 -9.49 -12.98 -7.45
CA LEU A 121 -10.57 -13.67 -8.14
C LEU A 121 -11.57 -14.06 -7.07
N VAL A 122 -12.57 -13.20 -6.86
CA VAL A 122 -13.76 -13.55 -6.09
C VAL A 122 -14.40 -14.71 -6.84
N LYS A 123 -14.24 -15.92 -6.30
CA LYS A 123 -14.95 -17.12 -6.73
C LYS A 123 -16.34 -17.16 -6.11
#